data_AF-A0A2E8IVZ7-F1
#
_entry.id   AF-A0A2E8IVZ7-F1
#
_cell.length_a   1.000
_cell.length_b   1.000
_cell.length_c   1.000
_cell.angle_alpha   90.00
_cell.angle_beta   90.00
_cell.angle_gamma   90.00
#
_symmetry.space_group_name_H-M   'P 1'
#
loop_
_entity.id
_entity.type
_entity.pdbx_description
1 polymer ?
#
loop_
_entity_poly.entity_id
_entity_poly.type
_entity_poly.pdbx_seq_one_letter_code
_entity_poly.pdbx_strand_id
1 'polypeptide(L)'
;MSKVTKTFTFKVPDDYTLQEAANDSSVSFTYHGPHYLKVELKPDNKISSVEDTTLELWTEENAQNDNTNAVLVNAVAQPLEASIMWAMKDSDIADLPQRVKTGPDGAQYSNPWPLPPHKAYEKWDMAWDQSTMSWSKPWHKPWITWNDIDAQANAVAAKASAWLDADSAGDSDLTAAWTTIRDEAAGKVNAWSSAGFMPHEVVFRLTPEDSDTQVELANRPDPDSA
;
A
#
# COMPACT_ATOMS: atom_id res chain seq x y z
N MET A 1 22.56 14.00 -1.82
CA MET A 1 23.10 12.88 -2.64
C MET A 1 22.58 12.99 -4.07
N SER A 2 23.21 12.35 -5.05
CA SER A 2 22.77 12.46 -6.45
C SER A 2 21.49 11.64 -6.69
N LYS A 3 20.51 12.25 -7.37
CA LYS A 3 19.28 11.59 -7.82
C LYS A 3 19.45 11.09 -9.25
N VAL A 4 18.75 10.00 -9.57
CA VAL A 4 18.71 9.37 -10.89
C VAL A 4 17.27 9.23 -11.33
N THR A 5 17.03 9.46 -12.61
CA THR A 5 15.78 9.15 -13.29
C THR A 5 16.01 8.01 -14.27
N LYS A 6 15.27 6.91 -14.14
CA LYS A 6 15.43 5.74 -15.01
C LYS A 6 14.09 5.10 -15.33
N THR A 7 13.76 5.04 -16.62
CA THR A 7 12.62 4.28 -17.11
C THR A 7 13.04 2.84 -17.39
N PHE A 8 12.21 1.89 -16.98
CA PHE A 8 12.41 0.46 -17.16
C PHE A 8 11.07 -0.27 -17.24
N THR A 9 11.11 -1.52 -17.71
CA THR A 9 9.95 -2.40 -17.78
C THR A 9 10.06 -3.50 -16.75
N PHE A 10 8.95 -3.87 -16.13
CA PHE A 10 8.90 -4.97 -15.16
C PHE A 10 7.57 -5.73 -15.24
N LYS A 11 7.55 -6.94 -14.68
CA LYS A 11 6.35 -7.78 -14.68
C LYS A 11 5.39 -7.30 -13.60
N VAL A 12 4.10 -7.30 -13.91
CA VAL A 12 3.04 -7.02 -12.95
C VAL A 12 2.18 -8.26 -12.74
N PRO A 13 1.59 -8.46 -11.54
CA PRO A 13 0.57 -9.46 -11.37
C PRO A 13 -0.65 -9.13 -12.25
N ASP A 14 -1.46 -10.14 -12.56
CA ASP A 14 -2.64 -9.98 -13.42
C ASP A 14 -3.67 -9.00 -12.83
N ASP A 15 -3.72 -8.90 -11.50
CA ASP A 15 -4.46 -7.89 -10.75
C ASP A 15 -3.73 -7.59 -9.42
N TYR A 16 -4.10 -6.50 -8.76
CA TYR A 16 -3.49 -6.09 -7.51
C TYR A 16 -3.59 -7.18 -6.45
N THR A 17 -2.46 -7.54 -5.84
CA THR A 17 -2.27 -8.65 -4.86
C THR A 17 -2.40 -10.08 -5.37
N LEU A 18 -2.75 -10.30 -6.65
CA LEU A 18 -2.75 -11.65 -7.20
C LEU A 18 -1.32 -12.20 -7.19
N GLN A 19 -1.18 -13.46 -6.77
CA GLN A 19 0.11 -14.16 -6.71
C GLN A 19 0.47 -14.82 -8.06
N GLU A 20 -0.21 -14.41 -9.13
CA GLU A 20 -0.11 -14.98 -10.46
C GLU A 20 0.13 -13.87 -11.50
N ALA A 21 0.90 -14.22 -12.52
CA ALA A 21 1.15 -13.39 -13.70
C ALA A 21 0.99 -14.30 -14.94
N ALA A 22 -0.15 -14.96 -15.05
CA ALA A 22 -0.44 -15.92 -16.10
C ALA A 22 -0.48 -15.27 -17.49
N ASN A 23 -0.84 -13.98 -17.56
CA ASN A 23 -0.81 -13.23 -18.82
C ASN A 23 0.58 -12.67 -19.17
N ASP A 24 1.59 -12.90 -18.31
CA ASP A 24 2.95 -12.37 -18.42
C ASP A 24 3.01 -10.85 -18.67
N SER A 25 2.07 -10.12 -18.06
CA SER A 25 1.90 -8.69 -18.25
C SER A 25 3.12 -7.91 -17.77
N SER A 26 3.49 -6.88 -18.54
CA SER A 26 4.59 -5.98 -18.18
C SER A 26 4.20 -4.52 -18.41
N VAL A 27 4.77 -3.64 -17.60
CA VAL A 27 4.46 -2.21 -17.61
C VAL A 27 5.75 -1.40 -17.52
N SER A 28 5.73 -0.19 -18.06
CA SER A 28 6.83 0.76 -17.94
C SER A 28 6.65 1.60 -16.68
N PHE A 29 7.75 1.82 -15.95
CA PHE A 29 7.78 2.72 -14.80
C PHE A 29 9.07 3.54 -14.80
N THR A 30 8.99 4.75 -14.25
CA THR A 30 10.13 5.66 -14.15
C THR A 30 10.51 5.82 -12.69
N TYR A 31 11.65 5.24 -12.33
CA TYR A 31 12.28 5.52 -11.05
C TYR A 31 12.74 6.97 -10.99
N HIS A 32 12.48 7.62 -9.86
CA HIS A 32 13.07 8.89 -9.47
C HIS A 32 13.48 8.80 -7.99
N GLY A 33 14.77 8.91 -7.70
CA GLY A 33 15.28 8.76 -6.35
C GLY A 33 16.80 8.73 -6.29
N PRO A 34 17.41 8.34 -5.15
CA PRO A 34 18.84 8.22 -4.98
C PRO A 34 19.51 7.31 -6.02
N HIS A 35 20.74 7.63 -6.40
CA HIS A 35 21.54 6.76 -7.27
C HIS A 35 21.90 5.44 -6.57
N TYR A 36 22.31 5.52 -5.30
CA TYR A 36 22.72 4.35 -4.52
C TYR A 36 21.86 4.21 -3.27
N LEU A 37 21.48 2.96 -3.00
CA LEU A 37 20.82 2.58 -1.76
C LEU A 37 21.70 1.57 -1.04
N LYS A 38 21.92 1.78 0.26
CA LYS A 38 22.48 0.78 1.16
C LYS A 38 21.33 -0.03 1.73
N VAL A 39 21.41 -1.34 1.56
CA VAL A 39 20.40 -2.28 2.02
C VAL A 39 21.02 -3.17 3.08
N GLU A 40 20.60 -3.01 4.33
CA GLU A 40 21.04 -3.91 5.40
C GLU A 40 20.19 -5.18 5.38
N LEU A 41 20.85 -6.30 5.66
CA LEU A 41 20.28 -7.64 5.63
C LEU A 41 20.13 -8.20 7.03
N LYS A 42 19.05 -8.97 7.22
CA LYS A 42 18.87 -9.88 8.36
C LYS A 42 19.70 -11.16 8.15
N PRO A 43 19.86 -12.00 9.20
CA PRO A 43 20.55 -13.29 9.07
C PRO A 43 19.96 -14.26 8.03
N ASP A 44 18.70 -14.07 7.62
CA ASP A 44 18.03 -14.84 6.56
C ASP A 44 18.17 -14.20 5.17
N ASN A 45 19.08 -13.23 5.02
CA ASN A 45 19.32 -12.44 3.81
C ASN A 45 18.15 -11.58 3.33
N LYS A 46 17.10 -11.41 4.14
CA LYS A 46 16.00 -10.48 3.85
C LYS A 46 16.36 -9.05 4.24
N ILE A 47 15.65 -8.10 3.64
CA ILE A 47 15.84 -6.68 3.94
C ILE A 47 15.50 -6.38 5.41
N SER A 48 16.43 -5.70 6.09
CA SER A 48 16.26 -5.10 7.41
C SER A 48 15.94 -3.62 7.31
N SER A 49 16.76 -2.88 6.57
CA SER A 49 16.64 -1.43 6.40
C SER A 49 17.09 -1.01 5.00
N VAL A 50 16.67 0.19 4.58
CA VAL A 50 17.09 0.80 3.31
C VAL A 50 17.31 2.29 3.53
N GLU A 51 18.51 2.76 3.24
CA GLU A 51 18.91 4.16 3.30
C GLU A 51 19.59 4.60 1.99
N ASP A 52 19.51 5.89 1.68
CA ASP A 52 20.30 6.44 0.58
C ASP A 52 21.76 6.59 1.00
N THR A 53 22.67 6.39 0.03
CA THR A 53 24.11 6.52 0.29
C THR A 53 24.85 7.02 -0.96
N THR A 54 26.17 7.15 -0.85
CA THR A 54 27.07 7.38 -1.99
C THR A 54 28.03 6.20 -2.15
N LEU A 55 28.61 6.06 -3.34
CA LEU A 55 29.64 5.03 -3.57
C LEU A 55 30.87 5.23 -2.67
N GLU A 56 31.22 6.48 -2.40
CA GLU A 56 32.36 6.85 -1.56
C GLU A 56 32.12 6.45 -0.10
N LEU A 57 30.98 6.86 0.48
CA LEU A 57 30.59 6.48 1.84
C LEU A 57 30.49 4.95 2.00
N TRP A 58 29.86 4.27 1.04
CA TRP A 58 29.79 2.81 1.05
C TRP A 58 31.19 2.16 1.05
N THR A 59 32.11 2.66 0.22
CA THR A 59 33.46 2.11 0.10
C THR A 59 34.26 2.31 1.39
N GLU A 60 34.14 3.49 2.00
CA GLU A 60 34.77 3.81 3.28
C GLU A 60 34.25 2.92 4.42
N GLU A 61 32.92 2.75 4.53
CA GLU A 61 32.30 1.89 5.54
C GLU A 61 32.68 0.41 5.34
N ASN A 62 32.63 -0.06 4.09
CA ASN A 62 32.93 -1.45 3.77
C ASN A 62 34.40 -1.81 4.03
N ALA A 63 35.32 -0.88 3.79
CA ALA A 63 36.75 -1.08 4.10
C ALA A 63 37.02 -1.27 5.59
N GLN A 64 36.13 -0.79 6.48
CA GLN A 64 36.28 -0.89 7.93
C GLN A 64 35.58 -2.12 8.53
N ASN A 65 34.46 -2.57 7.94
CA ASN A 65 33.54 -3.53 8.59
C ASN A 65 33.22 -4.78 7.76
N ASP A 66 33.83 -4.97 6.58
CA ASP A 66 33.62 -6.11 5.67
C ASP A 66 32.15 -6.30 5.19
N ASN A 67 31.25 -5.34 5.50
CA ASN A 67 29.79 -5.29 5.27
C ASN A 67 29.11 -6.62 4.88
N THR A 68 29.35 -7.67 5.66
CA THR A 68 28.84 -9.02 5.35
C THR A 68 27.31 -9.10 5.37
N ASN A 69 26.67 -8.13 6.02
CA ASN A 69 25.21 -8.02 6.15
C ASN A 69 24.64 -6.80 5.41
N ALA A 70 25.29 -6.27 4.38
CA ALA A 70 24.70 -5.20 3.57
C ALA A 70 25.05 -5.32 2.08
N VAL A 71 24.19 -4.76 1.24
CA VAL A 71 24.35 -4.73 -0.22
C VAL A 71 24.15 -3.31 -0.73
N LEU A 72 25.00 -2.89 -1.65
CA LEU A 72 24.84 -1.64 -2.39
C LEU A 72 24.00 -1.88 -3.65
N VAL A 73 22.86 -1.21 -3.75
CA VAL A 73 22.01 -1.22 -4.95
C VAL A 73 22.29 0.04 -5.76
N ASN A 74 22.67 -0.15 -7.03
CA ASN A 74 22.83 0.93 -8.00
C ASN A 74 21.54 1.07 -8.83
N ALA A 75 20.80 2.17 -8.65
CA ALA A 75 19.53 2.41 -9.33
C ALA A 75 19.62 2.54 -10.86
N VAL A 76 20.80 2.82 -11.43
CA VAL A 76 21.00 2.82 -12.89
C VAL A 76 21.02 1.38 -13.43
N ALA A 77 21.65 0.46 -12.70
CA ALA A 77 21.81 -0.94 -13.08
C ALA A 77 20.63 -1.82 -12.65
N GLN A 78 20.04 -1.51 -11.49
CA GLN A 78 18.97 -2.25 -10.83
C GLN A 78 17.78 -1.31 -10.50
N PRO A 79 17.15 -0.69 -11.52
CA PRO A 79 16.11 0.31 -11.28
C PRO A 79 14.83 -0.29 -10.70
N LEU A 80 14.54 -1.57 -10.96
CA LEU A 80 13.40 -2.27 -10.38
C LEU A 80 13.57 -2.44 -8.87
N GLU A 81 14.69 -3.02 -8.44
CA GLU A 81 15.02 -3.21 -7.03
C GLU A 81 15.03 -1.87 -6.29
N ALA A 82 15.68 -0.85 -6.87
CA ALA A 82 15.68 0.51 -6.31
C ALA A 82 14.27 1.08 -6.17
N SER A 83 13.39 0.87 -7.16
CA SER A 83 12.00 1.34 -7.10
C SER A 83 11.18 0.64 -6.02
N ILE A 84 11.38 -0.66 -5.81
CA ILE A 84 10.70 -1.42 -4.74
C ILE A 84 11.19 -0.93 -3.37
N MET A 85 12.51 -0.78 -3.21
CA MET A 85 13.15 -0.46 -1.94
C MET A 85 12.94 1.00 -1.50
N TRP A 86 13.01 1.95 -2.44
CA TRP A 86 12.77 3.37 -2.19
C TRP A 86 11.28 3.69 -2.04
N ALA A 87 10.40 2.88 -2.65
CA ALA A 87 8.94 2.97 -2.52
C ALA A 87 8.39 4.39 -2.76
N MET A 88 8.95 5.09 -3.75
CA MET A 88 8.51 6.44 -4.12
C MET A 88 8.52 7.47 -2.97
N LYS A 89 9.42 7.38 -1.98
CA LYS A 89 9.51 8.37 -0.87
C LYS A 89 9.58 9.84 -1.30
N ASP A 90 10.04 10.11 -2.52
CA ASP A 90 10.16 11.45 -3.10
C ASP A 90 8.99 11.82 -4.04
N SER A 91 7.89 11.06 -4.05
CA SER A 91 6.78 11.27 -5.00
C SER A 91 5.44 10.85 -4.37
N ASP A 92 4.35 11.50 -4.77
CA ASP A 92 3.03 11.08 -4.32
C ASP A 92 2.49 9.96 -5.21
N ILE A 93 1.95 8.92 -4.59
CA ILE A 93 1.28 7.82 -5.30
C ILE A 93 -0.04 8.29 -5.92
N ALA A 94 -0.64 9.35 -5.38
CA ALA A 94 -1.86 9.97 -5.91
C ALA A 94 -1.64 10.67 -7.26
N ASP A 95 -0.39 11.07 -7.57
CA ASP A 95 -0.03 11.68 -8.85
C ASP A 95 0.04 10.66 -10.00
N LEU A 96 0.06 9.36 -9.69
CA LEU A 96 0.04 8.32 -10.71
C LEU A 96 -1.36 8.21 -11.33
N PRO A 97 -1.47 7.75 -12.60
CA PRO A 97 -2.76 7.42 -13.18
C PRO A 97 -3.52 6.43 -12.30
N GLN A 98 -4.75 6.78 -11.93
CA GLN A 98 -5.59 5.95 -11.06
C GLN A 98 -6.62 5.20 -11.91
N ARG A 99 -6.83 3.92 -11.57
CA ARG A 99 -8.05 3.19 -11.93
C ARG A 99 -9.07 3.41 -10.83
N VAL A 100 -10.33 3.63 -11.20
CA VAL A 100 -11.44 3.80 -10.27
C VAL A 100 -12.48 2.73 -10.53
N LYS A 101 -12.97 2.09 -9.46
CA LYS A 101 -14.13 1.19 -9.47
C LYS A 101 -15.18 1.75 -8.51
N THR A 102 -16.44 1.76 -8.95
CA THR A 102 -17.57 2.20 -8.12
C THR A 102 -18.29 0.97 -7.59
N GLY A 103 -18.34 0.84 -6.27
CA GLY A 103 -19.00 -0.25 -5.57
C GLY A 103 -20.53 -0.19 -5.67
N PRO A 104 -21.22 -1.26 -5.24
CA PRO A 104 -22.69 -1.34 -5.29
C PRO A 104 -23.42 -0.25 -4.47
N ASP A 105 -22.75 0.28 -3.45
CA ASP A 105 -23.22 1.38 -2.61
C ASP A 105 -22.80 2.75 -3.15
N GLY A 106 -22.14 2.82 -4.31
CA GLY A 106 -21.62 4.07 -4.87
C GLY A 106 -20.30 4.54 -4.25
N ALA A 107 -19.73 3.83 -3.27
CA ALA A 107 -18.38 4.13 -2.77
C ALA A 107 -17.35 3.88 -3.88
N GLN A 108 -16.31 4.72 -3.94
CA GLN A 108 -15.28 4.61 -4.95
C GLN A 108 -14.01 4.03 -4.36
N TYR A 109 -13.53 2.95 -4.98
CA TYR A 109 -12.18 2.43 -4.78
C TYR A 109 -11.29 2.95 -5.88
N SER A 110 -10.13 3.51 -5.53
CA SER A 110 -9.10 3.92 -6.48
C SER A 110 -7.76 3.31 -6.13
N ASN A 111 -7.00 2.94 -7.16
CA ASN A 111 -5.64 2.47 -7.03
C ASN A 111 -4.79 2.87 -8.24
N PRO A 112 -3.47 3.04 -8.07
CA PRO A 112 -2.59 3.40 -9.18
C PRO A 112 -2.55 2.25 -10.20
N TRP A 113 -2.75 2.57 -11.48
CA TRP A 113 -2.62 1.60 -12.57
C TRP A 113 -1.90 2.20 -13.78
N PRO A 114 -0.81 1.58 -14.27
CA PRO A 114 -0.22 0.33 -13.80
C PRO A 114 0.35 0.43 -12.38
N LEU A 115 0.35 -0.68 -11.64
CA LEU A 115 0.85 -0.72 -10.27
C LEU A 115 2.31 -0.25 -10.23
N PRO A 116 2.72 0.61 -9.28
CA PRO A 116 4.13 0.90 -9.09
C PRO A 116 4.85 -0.33 -8.50
N PRO A 117 6.18 -0.48 -8.73
CA PRO A 117 6.92 -1.67 -8.34
C PRO A 117 6.77 -2.09 -6.87
N HIS A 118 6.78 -1.14 -5.94
CA HIS A 118 6.64 -1.40 -4.49
C HIS A 118 5.22 -1.85 -4.07
N LYS A 119 4.24 -1.77 -4.97
CA LYS A 119 2.90 -2.33 -4.80
C LYS A 119 2.73 -3.67 -5.52
N ALA A 120 3.57 -3.94 -6.54
CA ALA A 120 3.59 -5.22 -7.23
C ALA A 120 4.38 -6.28 -6.43
N TYR A 121 5.49 -5.90 -5.79
CA TYR A 121 6.38 -6.82 -5.08
C TYR A 121 6.42 -6.56 -3.57
N GLU A 122 6.59 -7.63 -2.79
CA GLU A 122 6.72 -7.57 -1.33
C GLU A 122 8.16 -7.23 -0.94
N LYS A 123 8.42 -5.95 -0.66
CA LYS A 123 9.76 -5.44 -0.29
C LYS A 123 10.40 -6.26 0.83
N TRP A 124 9.65 -6.55 1.88
CA TRP A 124 10.22 -7.14 3.10
C TRP A 124 10.45 -8.65 3.01
N ASP A 125 9.90 -9.30 1.97
CA ASP A 125 10.17 -10.71 1.65
C ASP A 125 11.21 -10.88 0.53
N MET A 126 11.73 -9.79 -0.05
CA MET A 126 12.89 -9.86 -0.94
C MET A 126 14.11 -10.35 -0.15
N ALA A 127 14.82 -11.31 -0.74
CA ALA A 127 16.03 -11.89 -0.18
C ALA A 127 17.18 -11.80 -1.18
N TRP A 128 18.38 -11.48 -0.67
CA TRP A 128 19.60 -11.45 -1.47
C TRP A 128 20.19 -12.85 -1.59
N ASP A 129 20.49 -13.25 -2.81
CA ASP A 129 21.26 -14.45 -3.11
C ASP A 129 22.68 -14.06 -3.50
N GLN A 130 23.62 -14.34 -2.61
CA GLN A 130 25.03 -14.03 -2.82
C GLN A 130 25.68 -14.86 -3.94
N SER A 131 25.17 -16.07 -4.22
CA SER A 131 25.74 -16.96 -5.24
C SER A 131 25.41 -16.49 -6.66
N THR A 132 24.21 -15.95 -6.84
CA THR A 132 23.73 -15.43 -8.13
C THR A 132 23.83 -13.91 -8.24
N MET A 133 24.22 -13.24 -7.16
CA MET A 133 24.25 -11.78 -7.02
C MET A 133 22.91 -11.14 -7.43
N SER A 134 21.81 -11.71 -6.97
CA SER A 134 20.46 -11.30 -7.38
C SER A 134 19.45 -11.29 -6.23
N TRP A 135 18.38 -10.52 -6.41
CA TRP A 135 17.28 -10.43 -5.45
C TRP A 135 16.11 -11.31 -5.87
N SER A 136 15.59 -12.11 -4.93
CA SER A 136 14.24 -12.63 -5.05
C SER A 136 13.23 -11.48 -5.02
N LYS A 137 12.16 -11.59 -5.81
CA LYS A 137 11.13 -10.56 -5.96
C LYS A 137 9.75 -11.21 -5.87
N PRO A 138 9.31 -11.63 -4.67
CA PRO A 138 7.99 -12.19 -4.48
C PRO A 138 6.91 -11.13 -4.74
N TRP A 139 5.76 -11.56 -5.25
CA TRP A 139 4.60 -10.68 -5.42
C TRP A 139 4.09 -10.17 -4.06
N HIS A 140 3.50 -8.98 -4.06
CA HIS A 140 2.87 -8.41 -2.87
C HIS A 140 1.69 -9.29 -2.47
N LYS A 141 1.67 -9.75 -1.22
CA LYS A 141 0.62 -10.66 -0.73
C LYS A 141 -0.69 -9.92 -0.51
N PRO A 142 -1.85 -10.62 -0.61
CA PRO A 142 -3.09 -10.09 -0.07
C PRO A 142 -2.93 -9.81 1.43
N TRP A 143 -3.37 -8.63 1.89
CA TRP A 143 -3.32 -8.24 3.31
C TRP A 143 -4.69 -8.25 3.98
N ILE A 144 -5.76 -8.52 3.22
CA ILE A 144 -7.13 -8.54 3.71
C ILE A 144 -7.91 -9.67 3.05
N THR A 145 -8.78 -10.32 3.82
CA THR A 145 -9.65 -11.40 3.39
C THR A 145 -11.11 -11.00 3.47
N TRP A 146 -12.00 -11.77 2.84
CA TRP A 146 -13.44 -11.58 3.02
C TRP A 146 -13.89 -11.74 4.47
N ASN A 147 -13.23 -12.59 5.26
CA ASN A 147 -13.53 -12.74 6.68
C ASN A 147 -13.17 -11.47 7.46
N ASP A 148 -12.08 -10.80 7.11
CA ASP A 148 -11.72 -9.52 7.72
C ASP A 148 -12.73 -8.43 7.37
N ILE A 149 -13.20 -8.41 6.11
CA ILE A 149 -14.27 -7.50 5.67
C ILE A 149 -15.58 -7.80 6.39
N ASP A 150 -15.95 -9.07 6.58
CA ASP A 150 -17.15 -9.47 7.32
C ASP A 150 -17.09 -9.01 8.77
N ALA A 151 -15.94 -9.18 9.44
CA ALA A 151 -15.73 -8.72 10.81
C ALA A 151 -15.88 -7.19 10.92
N GLN A 152 -15.29 -6.43 9.98
CA GLN A 152 -15.44 -4.97 9.92
C GLN A 152 -16.88 -4.55 9.66
N ALA A 153 -17.56 -5.21 8.72
CA ALA A 153 -18.95 -4.95 8.38
C ALA A 153 -19.89 -5.19 9.57
N ASN A 154 -19.69 -6.30 10.29
CA ASN A 154 -20.44 -6.59 11.51
C ASN A 154 -20.21 -5.54 12.61
N ALA A 155 -18.98 -5.06 12.77
CA ALA A 155 -18.67 -3.99 13.71
C ALA A 155 -19.37 -2.67 13.35
N VAL A 156 -19.38 -2.29 12.08
CA VAL A 156 -20.08 -1.09 11.58
C VAL A 156 -21.60 -1.23 11.78
N ALA A 157 -22.17 -2.38 11.44
CA ALA A 157 -23.60 -2.64 11.63
C ALA A 157 -24.01 -2.61 13.11
N ALA A 158 -23.19 -3.18 13.99
CA ALA A 158 -23.42 -3.14 15.44
C ALA A 158 -23.35 -1.71 15.99
N LYS A 159 -22.36 -0.91 15.57
CA LYS A 159 -22.23 0.50 15.95
C LYS A 159 -23.45 1.31 15.50
N ALA A 160 -23.87 1.15 14.25
CA ALA A 160 -25.05 1.81 13.71
C ALA A 160 -26.34 1.42 14.44
N SER A 161 -26.50 0.14 14.77
CA SER A 161 -27.65 -0.35 15.54
C SER A 161 -27.68 0.24 16.95
N ALA A 162 -26.55 0.29 17.64
CA ALA A 162 -26.45 0.89 18.97
C ALA A 162 -26.79 2.39 18.96
N TRP A 163 -26.39 3.12 17.92
CA TRP A 163 -26.77 4.52 17.74
C TRP A 163 -28.28 4.66 17.56
N LEU A 164 -28.88 3.86 16.66
CA LEU A 164 -30.32 3.89 16.39
C LEU A 164 -31.17 3.53 17.62
N ASP A 165 -30.69 2.58 18.45
CA ASP A 165 -31.37 2.19 19.68
C ASP A 165 -31.29 3.29 20.76
N ALA A 166 -30.24 4.11 20.74
CA ALA A 166 -30.02 5.21 21.68
C ALA A 166 -30.68 6.53 21.23
N ASP A 167 -31.01 6.69 19.95
CA ASP A 167 -31.65 7.90 19.45
C ASP A 167 -33.08 8.02 20.00
N SER A 168 -33.24 8.93 20.95
CA SER A 168 -34.51 9.24 21.62
C SER A 168 -35.16 10.51 21.09
N ALA A 169 -34.46 11.27 20.24
CA ALA A 169 -34.89 12.58 19.74
C ALA A 169 -35.42 12.53 18.31
N GLY A 170 -35.09 11.48 17.53
CA GLY A 170 -35.75 11.18 16.26
C GLY A 170 -35.49 12.22 15.19
N ASP A 171 -34.23 12.66 15.04
CA ASP A 171 -33.82 13.38 13.83
C ASP A 171 -33.97 12.41 12.65
N SER A 172 -34.97 12.68 11.80
CA SER A 172 -35.35 11.77 10.71
C SER A 172 -34.22 11.58 9.71
N ASP A 173 -33.36 12.58 9.52
CA ASP A 173 -32.30 12.55 8.53
C ASP A 173 -31.12 11.75 9.06
N LEU A 174 -30.77 11.91 10.34
CA LEU A 174 -29.75 11.09 10.99
C LEU A 174 -30.20 9.63 11.14
N THR A 175 -31.46 9.40 11.51
CA THR A 175 -32.06 8.06 11.58
C THR A 175 -31.97 7.35 10.22
N ALA A 176 -32.29 8.06 9.13
CA ALA A 176 -32.20 7.52 7.77
C ALA A 176 -30.75 7.21 7.35
N ALA A 177 -29.80 8.09 7.68
CA ALA A 177 -28.39 7.89 7.40
C ALA A 177 -27.82 6.66 8.12
N TRP A 178 -28.08 6.53 9.43
CA TRP A 178 -27.61 5.38 10.21
C TRP A 178 -28.29 4.06 9.82
N THR A 179 -29.57 4.11 9.44
CA THR A 179 -30.26 2.94 8.89
C THR A 179 -29.60 2.47 7.59
N THR A 180 -29.27 3.40 6.70
CA THR A 180 -28.57 3.09 5.43
C THR A 180 -27.21 2.45 5.71
N ILE A 181 -26.41 3.03 6.62
CA ILE A 181 -25.09 2.49 6.99
C ILE A 181 -25.21 1.06 7.55
N ARG A 182 -26.17 0.82 8.44
CA ARG A 182 -26.40 -0.51 9.03
C ARG A 182 -26.72 -1.54 7.95
N ASP A 183 -27.65 -1.23 7.07
CA ASP A 183 -28.15 -2.18 6.06
C ASP A 183 -27.08 -2.44 4.98
N GLU A 184 -26.35 -1.40 4.56
CA GLU A 184 -25.19 -1.55 3.66
C GLU A 184 -24.09 -2.40 4.28
N ALA A 185 -23.79 -2.21 5.58
CA ALA A 185 -22.80 -3.00 6.29
C ALA A 185 -23.24 -4.46 6.41
N ALA A 186 -24.48 -4.74 6.81
CA ALA A 186 -25.00 -6.10 6.93
C ALA A 186 -24.96 -6.89 5.59
N GLY A 187 -25.12 -6.20 4.46
CA GLY A 187 -25.05 -6.79 3.11
C GLY A 187 -23.68 -6.75 2.44
N LYS A 188 -22.65 -6.18 3.09
CA LYS A 188 -21.42 -5.71 2.43
C LYS A 188 -20.70 -6.79 1.63
N VAL A 189 -20.36 -7.90 2.28
CA VAL A 189 -19.59 -9.01 1.67
C VAL A 189 -20.32 -9.57 0.45
N ASN A 190 -21.61 -9.85 0.59
CA ASN A 190 -22.41 -10.42 -0.51
C ASN A 190 -22.55 -9.47 -1.68
N ALA A 191 -22.84 -8.19 -1.42
CA ALA A 191 -23.01 -7.19 -2.47
C ALA A 191 -21.72 -6.98 -3.28
N TRP A 192 -20.59 -6.81 -2.59
CA TRP A 192 -19.31 -6.51 -3.23
C TRP A 192 -18.70 -7.73 -3.93
N SER A 193 -18.72 -8.91 -3.30
CA SER A 193 -18.22 -10.14 -3.93
C SER A 193 -19.03 -10.52 -5.18
N SER A 194 -20.36 -10.40 -5.14
CA SER A 194 -21.22 -10.67 -6.30
C SER A 194 -21.03 -9.67 -7.44
N ALA A 195 -20.56 -8.46 -7.14
CA ALA A 195 -20.18 -7.45 -8.12
C ALA A 195 -18.76 -7.65 -8.70
N GLY A 196 -18.06 -8.71 -8.30
CA GLY A 196 -16.73 -9.05 -8.82
C GLY A 196 -15.58 -8.23 -8.22
N PHE A 197 -15.80 -7.61 -7.06
CA PHE A 197 -14.74 -6.93 -6.31
C PHE A 197 -13.89 -7.95 -5.55
N MET A 198 -12.65 -7.58 -5.27
CA MET A 198 -11.74 -8.29 -4.36
C MET A 198 -11.81 -7.68 -2.95
N PRO A 199 -11.42 -8.41 -1.87
CA PRO A 199 -11.50 -7.90 -0.50
C PRO A 199 -10.82 -6.54 -0.28
N HIS A 200 -9.66 -6.33 -0.91
CA HIS A 200 -8.88 -5.10 -0.80
C HIS A 200 -9.50 -3.89 -1.52
N GLU A 201 -10.54 -4.12 -2.32
CA GLU A 201 -11.25 -3.09 -3.06
C GLU A 201 -12.49 -2.61 -2.28
N VAL A 202 -12.86 -3.27 -1.19
CA VAL A 202 -14.04 -2.91 -0.39
C VAL A 202 -13.77 -1.62 0.39
N VAL A 203 -14.62 -0.62 0.18
CA VAL A 203 -14.56 0.67 0.87
C VAL A 203 -15.76 0.80 1.79
N PHE A 204 -15.55 1.17 3.05
CA PHE A 204 -16.62 1.47 3.99
C PHE A 204 -16.95 2.96 3.96
N ARG A 205 -18.24 3.30 4.05
CA ARG A 205 -18.63 4.69 4.30
C ARG A 205 -18.21 5.06 5.72
N LEU A 206 -17.73 6.28 5.87
CA LEU A 206 -17.53 6.88 7.18
C LEU A 206 -18.88 7.01 7.88
N THR A 207 -18.93 6.66 9.16
CA THR A 207 -20.06 7.03 10.01
C THR A 207 -20.08 8.55 10.22
N PRO A 208 -21.23 9.17 10.54
CA PRO A 208 -21.27 10.60 10.90
C PRO A 208 -20.24 10.98 11.96
N GLU A 209 -20.04 10.12 12.97
CA GLU A 209 -19.01 10.30 14.00
C GLU A 209 -17.57 10.25 13.45
N ASP A 210 -17.31 9.44 12.42
CA ASP A 210 -15.97 9.39 11.79
C ASP A 210 -15.71 10.68 11.00
N SER A 211 -16.76 11.28 10.43
CA SER A 211 -16.67 12.60 9.78
C SER A 211 -16.33 13.69 10.80
N ASP A 212 -16.96 13.68 11.98
CA ASP A 212 -16.65 14.64 13.06
C ASP A 212 -15.22 14.47 13.58
N THR A 213 -14.77 13.22 13.72
CA THR A 213 -13.39 12.90 14.12
C THR A 213 -12.37 13.39 13.07
N GLN A 214 -12.69 13.29 11.78
CA GLN A 214 -11.83 13.84 10.71
C GLN A 214 -11.75 15.37 10.77
N VAL A 215 -12.86 16.05 11.07
CA VAL A 215 -12.86 17.50 11.27
C VAL A 215 -12.00 17.88 12.48
N GLU A 216 -12.08 17.13 13.58
CA GLU A 216 -11.25 17.36 14.76
C GLU A 216 -9.76 17.16 14.47
N LEU A 217 -9.40 16.09 13.75
CA LEU A 217 -8.02 15.81 13.33
C LEU A 217 -7.47 16.86 12.37
N ALA A 218 -8.27 17.32 11.41
CA ALA A 218 -7.88 18.37 10.47
C ALA A 218 -7.68 19.74 11.15
N ASN A 219 -8.36 19.98 12.27
CA ASN A 219 -8.25 21.21 13.07
C ASN A 219 -7.22 21.11 14.20
N ARG A 220 -6.57 19.96 14.38
CA ARG A 220 -5.58 19.77 15.42
C ARG A 220 -4.29 20.52 15.04
N PRO A 221 -3.79 21.43 15.90
CA PRO A 221 -2.55 22.14 15.61
C PRO A 221 -1.39 21.16 15.49
N ASP A 222 -0.50 21.42 14.52
CA ASP A 222 0.66 20.60 14.24
C ASP A 222 1.51 20.49 15.51
N PRO A 223 1.85 19.28 15.99
CA PRO A 223 2.59 19.11 17.25
C PRO A 223 3.99 19.77 17.24
N ASP A 224 4.49 20.16 16.05
CA ASP A 224 5.77 20.85 15.86
C ASP A 224 5.63 22.37 15.62
N SER A 225 4.44 22.94 15.85
CA SER A 225 4.17 24.38 15.67
C SER A 225 4.29 25.22 16.95
N ALA A 226 4.98 24.71 17.99
CA ALA A 226 5.29 25.43 19.24
C ALA A 226 6.81 25.56 19.48
#